data_AF-A0AAW7XC98-F1
#
_entry.id   AF-A0AAW7XC98-F1
#
_cell.length_a   1.000
_cell.length_b   1.000
_cell.length_c   1.000
_cell.angle_alpha   90.00
_cell.angle_beta   90.00
_cell.angle_gamma   90.00
#
_symmetry.space_group_name_H-M   'P 1'
#
loop_
_entity.id
_entity.type
_entity.pdbx_description
1 polymer ?
#
loop_
_entity_poly.entity_id
_entity_poly.type
_entity_poly.pdbx_seq_one_letter_code
_entity_poly.pdbx_strand_id
1 'polypeptide(L)'
;ESKHKQPCRKKTYTKVGFELKLFIIDQIQNGQISTNFAAKKYNVPRSSIDYWIKKYSTLDQKKKAMSKQYEIKKLKEKIEELE
;
A
#
# COMPACT_ATOMS: atom_id res chain seq x y z
N GLU A 1 -30.96 10.07 -22.17
CA GLU A 1 -30.03 11.08 -21.61
C GLU A 1 -28.65 10.47 -21.39
N SER A 2 -27.63 10.98 -22.08
CA SER A 2 -26.23 10.61 -21.85
C SER A 2 -25.70 11.32 -20.60
N LYS A 3 -25.46 10.58 -19.51
CA LYS A 3 -24.82 11.13 -18.31
C LYS A 3 -23.38 11.55 -18.64
N HIS A 4 -23.16 12.83 -18.95
CA HIS A 4 -21.82 13.39 -19.08
C HIS A 4 -21.09 13.26 -17.73
N LYS A 5 -20.06 12.40 -17.68
CA LYS A 5 -19.20 12.27 -16.50
C LYS A 5 -18.47 13.58 -16.29
N GLN A 6 -18.69 14.23 -15.14
CA GLN A 6 -17.95 15.41 -14.73
C GLN A 6 -16.44 15.13 -14.75
N PRO A 7 -15.59 16.04 -15.24
CA PRO A 7 -14.15 15.82 -15.29
C PRO A 7 -13.59 15.62 -13.88
N CYS A 8 -12.74 14.61 -13.73
CA CYS A 8 -12.08 14.32 -12.46
C CYS A 8 -11.27 15.55 -12.02
N ARG A 9 -11.52 16.11 -10.83
CA ARG A 9 -10.73 17.23 -10.31
C ARG A 9 -9.27 16.79 -10.15
N LYS A 10 -8.35 17.47 -10.84
CA LYS A 10 -6.91 17.21 -10.73
C LYS A 10 -6.47 17.46 -9.29
N LYS A 11 -5.76 16.50 -8.69
CA LYS A 11 -5.15 16.69 -7.37
C LYS A 11 -3.99 17.67 -7.49
N THR A 12 -3.94 18.66 -6.61
CA THR A 12 -2.81 19.59 -6.53
C THR A 12 -1.56 18.85 -6.05
N TYR A 13 -0.42 19.13 -6.70
CA TYR A 13 0.86 18.54 -6.31
C TYR A 13 1.21 18.94 -4.87
N THR A 14 1.33 17.94 -4.00
CA THR A 14 1.81 18.12 -2.63
C THR A 14 3.18 17.47 -2.53
N LYS A 15 4.20 18.27 -2.20
CA LYS A 15 5.57 17.76 -2.08
C LYS A 15 5.67 16.90 -0.82
N VAL A 16 5.73 15.60 -1.00
CA VAL A 16 5.93 14.64 0.09
C VAL A 16 7.41 14.53 0.41
N GLY A 17 7.79 14.78 1.66
CA GLY A 17 9.15 14.61 2.17
C GLY A 17 9.67 13.18 2.03
N PHE A 18 10.99 13.00 1.93
CA PHE A 18 11.58 11.68 1.72
C PHE A 18 11.35 10.73 2.92
N GLU A 19 11.46 11.24 4.14
CA GLU A 19 11.19 10.47 5.37
C GLU A 19 9.77 9.91 5.40
N LEU A 20 8.77 10.73 5.04
CA LEU A 20 7.38 10.29 4.98
C LEU A 20 7.16 9.18 3.94
N LYS A 21 7.91 9.20 2.82
CA LYS A 21 7.85 8.11 1.84
C LYS A 21 8.36 6.80 2.44
N LEU A 22 9.51 6.83 3.13
CA LEU A 22 10.08 5.65 3.78
C LEU A 22 9.14 5.11 4.86
N PHE A 23 8.58 6.02 5.67
CA PHE A 23 7.59 5.66 6.69
C PHE A 23 6.37 4.95 6.08
N ILE A 24 5.77 5.51 5.02
CA ILE A 24 4.62 4.89 4.35
C ILE A 24 4.98 3.48 3.81
N ILE A 25 6.15 3.32 3.22
CA ILE A 25 6.60 2.02 2.67
C ILE A 25 6.73 0.99 3.78
N ASP A 26 7.38 1.33 4.89
CA ASP A 26 7.60 0.43 6.02
C ASP A 26 6.26 -0.06 6.62
N GLN A 27 5.31 0.85 6.84
CA GLN A 27 3.98 0.51 7.36
C GLN A 27 3.22 -0.45 6.44
N ILE A 28 3.36 -0.28 5.12
CA ILE A 28 2.73 -1.14 4.12
C ILE A 28 3.39 -2.52 4.09
N GLN A 29 4.72 -2.57 4.08
CA GLN A 29 5.46 -3.84 4.01
C GLN A 29 5.35 -4.67 5.28
N ASN A 30 5.22 -4.01 6.43
CA ASN A 30 4.92 -4.66 7.69
C ASN A 30 3.47 -5.13 7.81
N GLY A 31 2.61 -4.78 6.85
CA GLY A 31 1.20 -5.18 6.82
C GLY A 31 0.31 -4.40 7.78
N GLN A 32 0.80 -3.30 8.38
CA GLN A 32 0.03 -2.49 9.33
C GLN A 32 -1.07 -1.69 8.63
N ILE A 33 -0.81 -1.24 7.41
CA ILE A 33 -1.79 -0.52 6.59
C ILE A 33 -1.78 -1.04 5.14
N SER A 34 -2.94 -0.98 4.49
CA SER A 34 -3.03 -1.24 3.04
C SER A 34 -2.59 -0.03 2.22
N THR A 35 -2.16 -0.26 0.97
CA THR A 35 -1.85 0.81 0.00
C THR A 35 -3.03 1.75 -0.21
N ASN A 36 -4.25 1.21 -0.25
CA ASN A 36 -5.49 1.99 -0.37
C ASN A 36 -5.73 2.88 0.84
N PHE A 37 -5.49 2.36 2.04
CA PHE A 37 -5.63 3.13 3.27
C PHE A 37 -4.58 4.23 3.35
N ALA A 38 -3.31 3.92 3.04
CA ALA A 38 -2.23 4.90 2.99
C ALA A 38 -2.52 6.04 1.98
N ALA A 39 -3.03 5.70 0.80
CA ALA A 39 -3.39 6.69 -0.23
C ALA A 39 -4.45 7.69 0.27
N LYS A 40 -5.43 7.22 1.04
CA LYS A 40 -6.45 8.07 1.67
C LYS A 40 -5.86 8.88 2.83
N LYS A 41 -5.16 8.22 3.75
CA LYS A 41 -4.61 8.81 4.99
C LYS A 41 -3.62 9.96 4.72
N TYR A 42 -2.72 9.77 3.77
CA TYR A 42 -1.67 10.75 3.46
C TYR A 42 -2.02 11.62 2.23
N ASN A 43 -3.23 11.47 1.68
CA ASN A 43 -3.68 12.10 0.44
C ASN A 43 -2.69 11.93 -0.74
N VAL A 44 -2.00 10.80 -0.80
CA VAL A 44 -1.05 10.46 -1.85
C VAL A 44 -1.72 9.55 -2.88
N PRO A 45 -1.50 9.73 -4.20
CA PRO A 45 -1.97 8.78 -5.19
C PRO A 45 -1.37 7.39 -4.96
N ARG A 46 -2.18 6.34 -5.07
CA ARG A 46 -1.72 4.95 -4.96
C ARG A 46 -0.56 4.65 -5.93
N SER A 47 -0.61 5.18 -7.15
CA SER A 47 0.46 5.04 -8.15
C SER A 47 1.80 5.60 -7.67
N SER A 48 1.80 6.69 -6.91
CA SER A 48 3.02 7.26 -6.32
C SER A 48 3.59 6.34 -5.24
N ILE A 49 2.73 5.76 -4.41
CA ILE A 49 3.12 4.78 -3.39
C ILE A 49 3.70 3.54 -4.05
N ASP A 50 3.05 3.00 -5.08
CA ASP A 50 3.54 1.83 -5.83
C ASP A 50 4.92 2.11 -6.46
N TYR A 51 5.12 3.31 -7.00
CA TYR A 51 6.43 3.75 -7.51
C TYR A 51 7.49 3.80 -6.40
N TRP A 52 7.16 4.36 -5.24
CA TRP A 52 8.09 4.43 -4.10
C TRP A 52 8.45 3.06 -3.58
N ILE A 53 7.50 2.13 -3.48
CA ILE A 53 7.77 0.74 -3.11
C ILE A 53 8.72 0.10 -4.13
N LYS A 54 8.51 0.30 -5.43
CA LYS A 54 9.42 -0.24 -6.45
C LYS A 54 10.83 0.34 -6.36
N LYS A 55 10.94 1.64 -6.08
CA LYS A 55 12.21 2.38 -6.11
C LYS A 55 13.02 2.33 -4.82
N TYR A 56 12.35 2.34 -3.67
CA TYR A 56 12.97 2.50 -2.36
C TYR A 56 12.82 1.28 -1.45
N SER A 57 12.07 0.24 -1.86
CA SER A 57 12.04 -1.01 -1.10
C SER A 57 13.39 -1.72 -1.18
N THR A 58 13.95 -2.06 -0.02
CA THR A 58 15.13 -2.94 0.04
C THR A 58 14.74 -4.39 -0.24
N LEU A 59 15.72 -5.22 -0.63
CA LEU A 59 15.52 -6.66 -0.87
C LEU A 59 15.07 -7.38 0.41
N ASP A 60 15.62 -7.02 1.56
CA ASP A 60 15.27 -7.64 2.85
C ASP A 60 13.85 -7.33 3.28
N GLN A 61 13.37 -6.11 3.00
CA GLN A 61 11.97 -5.75 3.21
C GLN A 61 11.02 -6.59 2.37
N LYS A 62 11.36 -6.87 1.10
CA LYS A 62 10.55 -7.75 0.24
C LYS A 62 10.52 -9.18 0.76
N LYS A 63 11.66 -9.73 1.19
CA LYS A 63 11.75 -11.08 1.77
C LYS A 63 10.86 -11.22 3.02
N LYS A 64 10.93 -10.24 3.93
CA LYS A 64 10.10 -10.21 5.15
C LYS A 64 8.60 -10.16 4.83
N ALA A 65 8.19 -9.33 3.87
CA ALA A 65 6.78 -9.24 3.47
C ALA A 65 6.26 -10.58 2.90
N MET A 66 7.05 -11.25 2.06
CA MET A 66 6.69 -12.56 1.51
C MET A 66 6.54 -13.65 2.59
N SER A 67 7.45 -13.70 3.57
CA SER A 67 7.37 -14.66 4.68
C SER A 67 6.08 -14.49 5.48
N LYS A 68 5.74 -13.26 5.86
CA LYS A 68 4.53 -12.95 6.61
C LYS A 68 3.26 -13.34 5.85
N GLN A 69 3.22 -13.13 4.54
CA GLN A 69 2.07 -13.53 3.72
C GLN A 69 1.86 -15.05 3.70
N TYR A 70 2.95 -15.83 3.65
CA TYR A 70 2.87 -17.28 3.72
C TYR A 70 2.35 -17.76 5.07
N GLU A 71 2.85 -17.20 6.17
CA GLU A 71 2.37 -17.48 7.53
C GLU A 71 0.88 -17.15 7.69
N ILE A 72 0.44 -15.98 7.21
CA ILE A 72 -0.98 -15.58 7.23
C ILE A 72 -1.84 -16.59 6.47
N LYS A 73 -1.40 -17.05 5.30
CA LYS A 73 -2.13 -18.06 4.52
C LYS A 73 -2.28 -19.37 5.30
N LYS A 74 -1.17 -19.88 5.85
CA LYS A 74 -1.16 -21.12 6.64
C LYS A 74 -2.06 -21.02 7.89
N LEU A 75 -2.09 -19.86 8.54
CA LEU A 75 -2.96 -19.64 9.70
C LEU A 75 -4.44 -19.59 9.30
N LYS A 76 -4.77 -19.02 8.14
CA LYS A 76 -6.16 -18.99 7.63
C LYS A 76 -6.67 -20.38 7.27
N GLU A 77 -5.86 -21.19 6.59
CA GLU A 77 -6.22 -22.59 6.25
C GLU A 77 -6.48 -23.43 7.51
N LYS A 78 -5.65 -23.27 8.56
CA LYS A 78 -5.89 -23.94 9.84
C LYS A 78 -7.16 -23.51 10.56
N ILE A 79 -7.60 -22.26 10.38
CA ILE A 79 -8.87 -21.78 10.96
C ILE A 79 -10.04 -22.42 10.22
N GLU A 80 -9.99 -22.45 8.89
CA GLU A 80 -11.02 -23.06 8.03
C GLU A 80 -11.17 -24.57 8.25
N GLU A 81 -10.09 -25.30 8.53
CA GLU A 81 -10.13 -26.73 8.88
C GLU A 81 -10.78 -27.03 10.25
N LEU A 82 -10.89 -26.01 11.12
CA LEU A 82 -11.40 -26.15 12.49
C LEU A 82 -12.83 -25.59 12.67
N GLU A 83 -13.42 -25.01 11.62
CA GLU A 83 -14.82 -24.57 11.55
C GLU A 83 -15.71 -25.65 10.90
#